data_AF-A0ABD6YLM6-F1
#
_entry.id   AF-A0ABD6YLM6-F1
#
_cell.length_a   1.000
_cell.length_b   1.000
_cell.length_c   1.000
_cell.angle_alpha   90.00
_cell.angle_beta   90.00
_cell.angle_gamma   90.00
#
_symmetry.space_group_name_H-M   'P 1'
#
loop_
_entity.id
_entity.type
_entity.pdbx_description
1 polymer ?
#
loop_
_entity_poly.entity_id
_entity_poly.type
_entity_poly.pdbx_seq_one_letter_code
_entity_poly.pdbx_strand_id
1 'polypeptide(L)'
;MSTTISKNLQNYLKKIESQSSKVPVDGYFHIDHVIDAFSKGEQYGVEKALEEFKENFVRATTQMFLYGNDFIKNLTEKGYSVSDYYINPFDFKFMVTTPVENTFNEDFIYAFYETSCFYEEKFKSEFNISMRILFIQDVELNESELKINGFINL
;
A
#
# COMPACT_ATOMS: atom_id res chain seq x y z
N MET A 1 -46.94 -23.19 21.73
CA MET A 1 -47.30 -23.03 23.15
C MET A 1 -46.06 -22.59 23.90
N SER A 2 -46.09 -21.40 24.49
CA SER A 2 -44.98 -20.85 25.27
C SER A 2 -44.78 -21.69 26.53
N THR A 3 -43.68 -22.43 26.62
CA THR A 3 -43.27 -23.13 27.84
C THR A 3 -42.89 -22.10 28.89
N THR A 4 -43.86 -21.74 29.74
CA THR A 4 -43.65 -20.83 30.87
C THR A 4 -42.64 -21.46 31.82
N ILE A 5 -41.39 -21.03 31.72
CA ILE A 5 -40.30 -21.42 32.63
C ILE A 5 -40.74 -21.09 34.06
N SER A 6 -40.70 -22.08 34.96
CA SER A 6 -41.15 -21.89 36.34
C SER A 6 -40.34 -20.81 37.05
N LYS A 7 -40.97 -20.04 37.96
CA LYS A 7 -40.29 -19.01 38.76
C LYS A 7 -39.06 -19.57 39.50
N ASN A 8 -39.10 -20.84 39.90
CA ASN A 8 -37.98 -21.50 40.56
C ASN A 8 -36.80 -21.70 39.60
N LEU A 9 -37.05 -22.08 38.35
CA LEU A 9 -36.01 -22.22 37.34
C LEU A 9 -35.44 -20.85 36.94
N GLN A 10 -36.27 -19.82 36.82
CA GLN A 10 -35.79 -18.44 36.59
C GLN A 10 -34.91 -17.92 37.73
N ASN A 11 -35.31 -18.15 38.98
CA ASN A 11 -34.53 -17.75 40.15
C ASN A 11 -33.22 -18.56 40.26
N TYR A 12 -33.25 -19.84 39.90
CA TYR A 12 -32.06 -20.70 39.87
C TYR A 12 -31.05 -20.24 38.82
N LEU A 13 -31.51 -19.93 37.60
CA LEU A 13 -30.65 -19.41 36.53
C LEU A 13 -30.03 -18.07 36.90
N LYS A 14 -30.81 -17.12 37.45
CA LYS A 14 -30.28 -15.85 37.98
C LYS A 14 -29.27 -16.05 39.11
N LYS A 15 -29.47 -17.07 39.95
CA LYS A 15 -28.54 -17.38 41.05
C LYS A 15 -27.23 -17.95 40.53
N ILE A 16 -27.25 -18.82 39.52
CA ILE A 16 -26.04 -19.33 38.85
C ILE A 16 -25.30 -18.18 38.16
N GLU A 17 -25.99 -17.33 37.42
CA GLU A 17 -25.43 -16.19 36.69
C GLU A 17 -24.79 -15.15 37.64
N SER A 18 -25.40 -14.93 38.80
CA SER A 18 -24.85 -14.06 39.85
C SER A 18 -23.76 -14.71 40.72
N GLN A 19 -23.62 -16.04 40.70
CA GLN A 19 -22.56 -16.78 41.38
C GLN A 19 -21.33 -16.97 40.47
N SER A 20 -21.53 -17.23 39.18
CA SER A 20 -20.44 -17.35 38.19
C SER A 20 -19.69 -16.04 37.97
N SER A 21 -20.35 -14.89 38.23
CA SER A 21 -19.73 -13.57 38.16
C SER A 21 -18.91 -13.18 39.39
N LYS A 22 -18.97 -13.93 40.50
CA LYS A 22 -18.36 -13.53 41.79
C LYS A 22 -17.21 -14.40 42.28
N VAL A 23 -17.00 -15.57 41.69
CA VAL A 23 -15.83 -16.42 41.98
C VAL A 23 -15.22 -16.82 40.64
N PRO A 24 -13.98 -16.40 40.31
CA PRO A 24 -13.32 -16.88 39.12
C PRO A 24 -13.13 -18.40 39.28
N VAL A 25 -13.91 -19.18 38.53
CA VAL A 25 -13.70 -20.62 38.43
C VAL A 25 -12.44 -20.80 37.61
N ASP A 26 -11.42 -21.39 38.20
CA ASP A 26 -10.10 -21.57 37.56
C ASP A 26 -10.27 -22.32 36.23
N GLY A 27 -9.89 -21.69 35.13
CA GLY A 27 -10.07 -22.22 33.77
C GLY A 27 -11.41 -21.93 33.08
N TYR A 28 -12.36 -21.22 33.70
CA TYR A 28 -13.61 -20.78 33.05
C TYR A 28 -13.54 -19.32 32.63
N PHE A 29 -13.56 -19.07 31.32
CA PHE A 29 -13.73 -17.74 30.74
C PHE A 29 -15.19 -17.55 30.32
N HIS A 30 -15.84 -16.50 30.80
CA HIS A 30 -17.18 -16.15 30.34
C HIS A 30 -17.15 -15.91 28.82
N ILE A 31 -18.17 -16.37 28.10
CA ILE A 31 -18.17 -16.35 26.63
C ILE A 31 -18.02 -14.92 26.08
N ASP A 32 -18.55 -13.92 26.78
CA ASP A 32 -18.37 -12.50 26.41
C ASP A 32 -16.92 -12.04 26.50
N HIS A 33 -16.13 -12.55 27.47
CA HIS A 33 -14.70 -12.24 27.56
C HIS A 33 -13.89 -12.93 26.47
N VAL A 34 -14.30 -14.13 26.05
CA VAL A 34 -13.69 -14.82 24.91
C VAL A 34 -14.01 -14.07 23.62
N ILE A 35 -15.27 -13.70 23.39
CA ILE A 35 -15.70 -12.92 22.23
C ILE A 35 -14.98 -11.57 22.18
N ASP A 36 -14.91 -10.84 23.30
CA ASP A 36 -14.20 -9.56 23.40
C ASP A 36 -12.70 -9.71 23.09
N ALA A 37 -12.05 -10.78 23.59
CA ALA A 37 -10.64 -11.05 23.28
C ALA A 37 -10.42 -11.38 21.80
N PHE A 38 -11.31 -12.16 21.17
CA PHE A 38 -11.26 -12.45 19.74
C PHE A 38 -11.49 -11.19 18.90
N SER A 39 -12.51 -10.40 19.20
CA SER A 39 -12.81 -9.15 18.49
C SER A 39 -11.69 -8.13 18.64
N LYS A 40 -11.07 -8.01 19.82
CA LYS A 40 -9.89 -7.15 20.03
C LYS A 40 -8.66 -7.69 19.28
N GLY A 41 -8.47 -9.00 19.25
CA GLY A 41 -7.39 -9.62 18.46
C GLY A 41 -7.55 -9.39 16.96
N GLU A 42 -8.78 -9.46 16.45
CA GLU A 42 -9.11 -9.13 15.06
C GLU A 42 -8.86 -7.65 14.76
N GLN A 43 -9.37 -6.73 15.60
CA GLN A 43 -9.13 -5.29 15.44
C GLN A 43 -7.65 -4.95 15.49
N TYR A 44 -6.92 -5.45 16.49
CA TYR A 44 -5.49 -5.22 16.62
C TYR A 44 -4.69 -5.83 15.45
N GLY A 45 -5.11 -7.00 14.96
CA GLY A 45 -4.52 -7.62 13.76
C GLY A 45 -4.73 -6.78 12.51
N VAL A 46 -5.93 -6.21 12.32
CA VAL A 46 -6.24 -5.30 11.22
C VAL A 46 -5.45 -4.00 11.32
N GLU A 47 -5.39 -3.39 12.51
CA GLU A 47 -4.63 -2.16 12.75
C GLU A 47 -3.14 -2.36 12.45
N LYS A 48 -2.55 -3.43 12.97
CA LYS A 48 -1.15 -3.76 12.73
C LYS A 48 -0.86 -4.05 11.26
N ALA A 49 -1.70 -4.83 10.60
CA ALA A 49 -1.56 -5.11 9.17
C ALA A 49 -1.66 -3.83 8.33
N LEU A 50 -2.53 -2.89 8.71
CA LEU A 50 -2.68 -1.61 8.06
C LEU A 50 -1.45 -0.70 8.28
N GLU A 51 -0.87 -0.70 9.49
CA GLU A 51 0.38 0.02 9.77
C GLU A 51 1.54 -0.56 8.96
N GLU A 52 1.74 -1.87 8.98
CA GLU A 52 2.78 -2.54 8.19
C GLU A 52 2.59 -2.28 6.68
N PHE A 53 1.35 -2.27 6.19
CA PHE A 53 1.04 -1.90 4.81
C PHE A 53 1.44 -0.45 4.52
N LYS A 54 1.06 0.51 5.38
CA LYS A 54 1.42 1.93 5.23
C LYS A 54 2.93 2.13 5.22
N GLU A 55 3.66 1.50 6.14
CA GLU A 55 5.11 1.59 6.21
C GLU A 55 5.77 1.04 4.94
N ASN A 56 5.34 -0.13 4.48
CA ASN A 56 5.86 -0.72 3.25
C ASN A 56 5.53 0.14 2.01
N PHE A 57 4.31 0.68 1.94
CA PHE A 57 3.88 1.56 0.86
C PHE A 57 4.69 2.86 0.83
N VAL A 58 4.89 3.51 1.98
CA VAL A 58 5.70 4.72 2.11
C VAL A 58 7.14 4.42 1.70
N ARG A 59 7.75 3.35 2.23
CA ARG A 59 9.11 2.96 1.89
C ARG A 59 9.27 2.69 0.39
N ALA A 60 8.37 1.93 -0.21
CA ALA A 60 8.39 1.62 -1.64
C ALA A 60 8.22 2.89 -2.48
N THR A 61 7.27 3.76 -2.15
CA THR A 61 7.03 5.01 -2.88
C THR A 61 8.22 5.96 -2.80
N THR A 62 8.81 6.13 -1.60
CA THR A 62 10.02 6.93 -1.43
C THR A 62 11.17 6.37 -2.23
N GLN A 63 11.38 5.06 -2.22
CA GLN A 63 12.48 4.44 -2.96
C GLN A 63 12.28 4.55 -4.48
N MET A 64 11.04 4.43 -4.97
CA MET A 64 10.71 4.68 -6.36
C MET A 64 11.07 6.11 -6.78
N PHE A 65 10.77 7.11 -5.94
CA PHE A 65 11.15 8.50 -6.19
C PHE A 65 12.67 8.67 -6.27
N LEU A 66 13.41 8.09 -5.32
CA LEU A 66 14.88 8.16 -5.32
C LEU A 66 15.49 7.50 -6.55
N TYR A 67 15.01 6.31 -6.94
CA TYR A 67 15.45 5.65 -8.17
C TYR A 67 15.07 6.42 -9.42
N GLY A 68 13.92 7.09 -9.44
CA GLY A 68 13.54 8.01 -10.51
C GLY A 68 14.53 9.17 -10.66
N ASN A 69 14.99 9.77 -9.56
CA ASN A 69 15.98 10.83 -9.59
C ASN A 69 17.36 10.33 -10.05
N ASP A 70 17.81 9.19 -9.55
CA ASP A 70 19.07 8.56 -9.99
C ASP A 70 19.00 8.17 -11.47
N PHE A 71 17.83 7.71 -11.93
CA PHE A 71 17.55 7.43 -13.34
C PHE A 71 17.68 8.69 -14.22
N ILE A 72 17.02 9.79 -13.85
CA ILE A 72 17.11 11.06 -14.58
C ILE A 72 18.56 11.54 -14.63
N LYS A 73 19.26 11.51 -13.48
CA LYS A 73 20.66 11.89 -13.39
C LYS A 73 21.55 11.08 -14.34
N ASN A 74 21.38 9.75 -14.40
CA ASN A 74 22.14 8.90 -15.31
C ASN A 74 21.89 9.25 -16.78
N LEU A 75 20.66 9.60 -17.16
CA LEU A 75 20.35 10.05 -18.52
C LEU A 75 21.00 11.41 -18.82
N THR A 76 20.95 12.35 -17.88
CA THR A 76 21.57 13.67 -18.03
C THR A 76 23.09 13.58 -18.12
N GLU A 77 23.73 12.70 -17.35
CA GLU A 77 25.18 12.45 -17.42
C GLU A 77 25.59 11.84 -18.78
N LYS A 78 24.70 11.11 -19.44
CA LYS A 78 24.87 10.63 -20.83
C LYS A 78 24.57 11.71 -21.88
N GLY A 79 24.17 12.92 -21.48
CA GLY A 79 23.91 14.06 -22.35
C GLY A 79 22.46 14.17 -22.86
N TYR A 80 21.54 13.37 -22.32
CA TYR A 80 20.13 13.41 -22.72
C TYR A 80 19.32 14.41 -21.88
N SER A 81 18.41 15.12 -22.55
CA SER A 81 17.50 16.07 -21.90
C SER A 81 16.25 15.36 -21.39
N VAL A 82 15.89 15.65 -20.14
CA VAL A 82 14.60 15.34 -19.53
C VAL A 82 13.96 16.66 -19.14
N SER A 83 12.73 16.88 -19.59
CA SER A 83 12.02 18.15 -19.41
C SER A 83 11.34 18.22 -18.05
N ASP A 84 10.69 17.14 -17.64
CA ASP A 84 9.94 17.03 -16.38
C ASP A 84 9.71 15.55 -16.01
N TYR A 85 9.08 15.28 -14.87
CA TYR A 85 8.68 13.94 -14.47
C TYR A 85 7.38 13.92 -13.65
N TYR A 86 6.69 12.78 -13.70
CA TYR A 86 5.42 12.51 -13.05
C TYR A 86 5.48 11.15 -12.38
N ILE A 87 4.80 11.02 -11.25
CA ILE A 87 4.83 9.81 -10.44
C ILE A 87 3.42 9.36 -10.13
N ASN A 88 3.12 8.08 -10.34
CA ASN A 88 1.93 7.44 -9.79
C ASN A 88 2.37 6.46 -8.70
N PRO A 89 2.22 6.83 -7.40
CA PRO A 89 2.65 6.00 -6.29
C PRO A 89 1.78 4.76 -6.08
N PHE A 90 0.53 4.77 -6.56
CA PHE A 90 -0.40 3.65 -6.39
C PHE A 90 -0.12 2.51 -7.38
N ASP A 91 0.23 2.86 -8.61
CA ASP A 91 0.58 1.91 -9.67
C ASP A 91 2.09 1.66 -9.80
N PHE A 92 2.90 2.33 -8.96
CA PHE A 92 4.36 2.34 -9.04
C PHE A 92 4.89 2.69 -10.45
N LYS A 93 4.36 3.77 -11.03
CA LYS A 93 4.81 4.28 -12.34
C LYS A 93 5.59 5.57 -12.15
N PHE A 94 6.74 5.66 -12.81
CA PHE A 94 7.53 6.88 -12.94
C PHE A 94 7.56 7.25 -14.42
N MET A 95 7.16 8.45 -14.77
CA MET A 95 7.06 8.88 -16.16
C MET A 95 7.88 10.14 -16.34
N VAL A 96 8.85 10.13 -17.24
CA VAL A 96 9.59 11.33 -17.62
C VAL A 96 9.00 11.95 -18.87
N THR A 97 9.03 13.27 -18.95
CA THR A 97 8.78 13.96 -20.21
C THR A 97 10.10 14.32 -20.87
N THR A 98 10.14 14.19 -22.19
CA THR A 98 11.35 14.43 -22.97
C THR A 98 11.02 15.24 -24.21
N PRO A 99 12.00 15.97 -24.78
CA PRO A 99 11.83 16.58 -26.09
C PRO A 99 11.38 15.53 -27.12
N VAL A 100 10.56 15.95 -28.09
CA VAL A 100 9.99 15.06 -29.10
C VAL A 100 11.06 14.27 -29.86
N GLU A 101 12.26 14.85 -30.03
CA GLU A 101 13.42 14.25 -30.70
C GLU A 101 13.85 12.93 -30.07
N ASN A 102 13.66 12.78 -28.76
CA ASN A 102 14.02 11.55 -28.05
C ASN A 102 13.10 10.38 -28.38
N THR A 103 11.89 10.63 -28.89
CA THR A 103 10.93 9.58 -29.26
C THR A 103 11.38 8.74 -30.46
N PHE A 104 12.27 9.28 -31.28
CA PHE A 104 12.79 8.61 -32.49
C PHE A 104 14.32 8.56 -32.52
N ASN A 105 15.00 8.97 -31.44
CA ASN A 105 16.45 8.84 -31.30
C ASN A 105 16.77 7.45 -30.73
N GLU A 106 17.30 6.56 -31.57
CA GLU A 106 17.63 5.19 -31.16
C GLU A 106 18.61 5.15 -30.00
N ASP A 107 19.66 5.98 -29.99
CA ASP A 107 20.66 6.01 -28.92
C ASP A 107 20.01 6.37 -27.58
N PHE A 108 19.12 7.37 -27.59
CA PHE A 108 18.32 7.71 -26.41
C PHE A 108 17.44 6.55 -25.97
N ILE A 109 16.70 5.93 -26.90
CA ILE A 109 15.76 4.84 -26.59
C ILE A 109 16.52 3.65 -25.96
N TYR A 110 17.67 3.28 -26.51
CA TYR A 110 18.51 2.22 -25.93
C TYR A 110 19.00 2.60 -24.54
N ALA A 111 19.57 3.80 -24.37
CA ALA A 111 20.05 4.26 -23.07
C ALA A 111 18.92 4.35 -22.04
N PHE A 112 17.72 4.78 -22.45
CA PHE A 112 16.52 4.83 -21.64
C PHE A 112 16.16 3.44 -21.12
N TYR A 113 15.96 2.47 -22.02
CA TYR A 113 15.52 1.12 -21.64
C TYR A 113 16.57 0.35 -20.86
N GLU A 114 17.85 0.51 -21.18
CA GLU A 114 18.95 -0.06 -20.39
C GLU A 114 18.89 0.46 -18.94
N THR A 115 18.81 1.78 -18.79
CA THR A 115 18.83 2.42 -17.47
C THR A 115 17.54 2.14 -16.70
N SER A 116 16.38 2.13 -17.37
CA SER A 116 15.11 1.85 -16.72
C SER A 116 15.02 0.41 -16.24
N CYS A 117 15.38 -0.57 -17.08
CA CYS A 117 15.39 -1.98 -16.70
C CYS A 117 16.23 -2.22 -15.44
N PHE A 118 17.41 -1.59 -15.34
CA PHE A 118 18.25 -1.69 -14.15
C PHE A 118 17.51 -1.27 -12.87
N TYR A 119 16.86 -0.10 -12.87
CA TYR A 119 16.13 0.38 -11.69
C TYR A 119 14.84 -0.38 -11.43
N GLU A 120 14.11 -0.79 -12.48
CA GLU A 120 12.91 -1.62 -12.35
C GLU A 120 13.21 -2.98 -11.72
N GLU A 121 14.30 -3.64 -12.15
CA GLU A 121 14.74 -4.92 -11.59
C GLU A 121 15.23 -4.77 -10.15
N LYS A 122 16.01 -3.71 -9.88
CA LYS A 122 16.47 -3.40 -8.53
C LYS A 122 15.30 -3.21 -7.57
N PHE A 123 14.32 -2.40 -7.95
CA PHE A 123 13.11 -2.17 -7.15
C PHE A 123 12.31 -3.45 -6.93
N LYS A 124 12.12 -4.26 -7.97
CA LYS A 124 11.44 -5.55 -7.86
C LYS A 124 12.15 -6.50 -6.90
N SER A 125 13.49 -6.51 -6.91
CA SER A 125 14.27 -7.34 -5.99
C SER A 125 14.11 -6.92 -4.52
N GLU A 126 13.96 -5.61 -4.25
CA GLU A 126 13.88 -5.05 -2.89
C GLU A 126 12.47 -5.11 -2.30
N PHE A 127 11.44 -4.91 -3.13
CA PHE A 127 10.06 -4.77 -2.65
C PHE A 127 9.13 -5.90 -3.11
N ASN A 128 9.58 -6.77 -4.02
CA ASN A 128 8.74 -7.78 -4.69
C ASN A 128 7.50 -7.16 -5.38
N ILE A 129 7.62 -5.90 -5.81
CA ILE A 129 6.60 -5.12 -6.53
C ILE A 129 7.22 -4.68 -7.85
N SER A 130 6.43 -4.69 -8.93
CA SER A 130 6.92 -4.19 -10.21
C SER A 130 6.67 -2.68 -10.30
N MET A 131 7.74 -1.90 -10.47
CA MET A 131 7.62 -0.51 -10.92
C MET A 131 7.80 -0.43 -12.43
N ARG A 132 7.34 0.67 -13.04
CA ARG A 132 7.53 0.96 -14.46
C ARG A 132 8.06 2.37 -14.67
N ILE A 133 9.11 2.49 -15.48
CA ILE A 133 9.64 3.78 -15.92
C ILE A 133 9.26 3.98 -17.38
N LEU A 134 8.56 5.07 -17.64
CA LEU A 134 7.99 5.43 -18.92
C LEU A 134 8.56 6.76 -19.39
N PHE A 135 8.53 7.01 -20.69
CA PHE A 135 8.73 8.35 -21.22
C PHE A 135 7.61 8.75 -22.16
N ILE A 136 7.37 10.04 -22.25
CA ILE A 136 6.43 10.66 -23.17
C ILE A 136 7.03 11.98 -23.69
N GLN A 137 6.59 12.42 -24.86
CA GLN A 137 6.95 13.75 -25.34
C GLN A 137 6.40 14.85 -24.41
N ASP A 138 7.11 15.96 -24.30
CA ASP A 138 6.72 17.12 -23.49
C ASP A 138 5.69 18.06 -24.15
N VAL A 139 5.25 17.74 -25.37
CA VAL A 139 4.32 18.56 -26.15
C VAL A 139 2.85 18.14 -25.91
N GLU A 140 1.99 19.13 -25.65
CA GLU A 140 0.53 18.98 -25.49
C GLU A 140 0.10 17.96 -24.41
N LEU A 141 0.88 17.87 -23.33
CA LEU A 141 0.57 16.97 -22.22
C LEU A 141 -0.73 17.38 -21.52
N ASN A 142 -1.74 16.49 -21.51
CA ASN A 142 -2.97 16.73 -20.78
C ASN A 142 -2.81 16.42 -19.29
N GLU A 143 -2.29 17.39 -18.53
CA GLU A 143 -2.08 17.25 -17.10
C GLU A 143 -3.34 16.90 -16.30
N SER A 144 -4.52 17.31 -16.78
CA SER A 144 -5.78 17.00 -16.10
C SER A 144 -6.09 15.52 -16.14
N GLU A 145 -5.86 14.87 -17.29
CA GLU A 145 -6.00 13.42 -17.43
C GLU A 145 -4.93 12.66 -16.64
N LEU A 146 -3.70 13.18 -16.57
CA LEU A 146 -2.65 12.58 -15.74
C LEU A 146 -3.04 12.57 -14.26
N LYS A 147 -3.58 13.69 -13.76
CA LYS A 147 -4.07 13.79 -12.38
C LYS A 147 -5.22 12.81 -12.12
N ILE A 148 -6.16 12.66 -13.06
CA ILE A 148 -7.25 11.67 -12.96
C ILE A 148 -6.70 10.24 -12.90
N ASN A 149 -5.63 9.96 -13.65
CA ASN A 149 -4.93 8.67 -13.64
C ASN A 149 -3.97 8.50 -12.45
N GLY A 150 -4.00 9.39 -11.45
CA GLY A 150 -3.22 9.27 -10.22
C GLY A 150 -1.75 9.69 -10.34
N PHE A 151 -1.35 10.33 -11.45
CA PHE A 151 -0.03 10.94 -11.56
C PHE A 151 0.02 12.29 -10.85
N ILE A 152 1.10 12.50 -10.12
CA ILE A 152 1.46 13.76 -9.49
C ILE A 152 2.77 14.27 -10.09
N ASN A 153 2.85 15.58 -10.31
CA ASN A 153 4.09 16.27 -10.62
C ASN A 153 4.62 16.86 -9.30
N LEU A 154 5.92 16.69 -9.01
CA LEU A 154 6.57 17.06 -7.75
C LEU A 154 7.56 18.20 -7.94
#